data_AF-A0A068RCM5-F1
#
_entry.id   AF-A0A068RCM5-F1
#
_cell.length_a   1.000
_cell.length_b   1.000
_cell.length_c   1.000
_cell.angle_alpha   90.00
_cell.angle_beta   90.00
_cell.angle_gamma   90.00
#
_symmetry.space_group_name_H-M   'P 1'
#
loop_
_entity.id
_entity.type
_entity.pdbx_description
1 polymer ?
#
loop_
_entity_poly.entity_id
_entity_poly.type
_entity_poly.pdbx_seq_one_letter_code
_entity_poly.pdbx_strand_id
1 'polypeptide(L)'
;MANHEHWLAVCRATLHGHHSKTRKVWNSLSPSRRGVLLHAAGMKSLFCNYSWDDFSQRELRQLKRGIQRLRVMLDMFAGFNDLDFRVAVPGMPEQRKPNAEKARQRDNAARLQSRADLLQRITALYVKH
;
A
#
# COMPACT_ATOMS: atom_id res chain seq x y z
N MET A 1 -14.43 13.32 0.80
CA MET A 1 -15.51 13.82 1.67
C MET A 1 -15.59 12.92 2.90
N ALA A 2 -15.70 13.49 4.10
CA ALA A 2 -15.75 12.69 5.34
C ALA A 2 -17.08 11.92 5.43
N ASN A 3 -17.00 10.58 5.52
CA ASN A 3 -18.16 9.70 5.54
C ASN A 3 -18.80 9.63 6.95
N HIS A 4 -20.04 9.13 7.05
CA HIS A 4 -20.77 9.02 8.33
C HIS A 4 -19.99 8.28 9.43
N GLU A 5 -19.24 7.24 9.06
CA GLU A 5 -18.37 6.51 9.99
C GLU A 5 -17.23 7.37 10.57
N HIS A 6 -16.73 8.35 9.82
CA HIS A 6 -15.68 9.26 10.27
C HIS A 6 -16.18 10.13 11.43
N TRP A 7 -17.37 10.73 11.28
CA TRP A 7 -17.95 11.58 12.31
C TRP A 7 -18.37 10.79 13.56
N LEU A 8 -18.89 9.57 13.39
CA LEU A 8 -19.14 8.68 14.52
C LEU A 8 -17.86 8.29 15.28
N ALA A 9 -16.75 8.07 14.58
CA ALA A 9 -15.47 7.80 15.20
C ALA A 9 -14.94 9.01 16.00
N VAL A 10 -15.13 10.22 15.48
CA VAL A 10 -14.77 11.47 16.17
C VAL A 10 -15.62 11.65 17.43
N CYS A 11 -16.96 11.56 17.35
CA CYS A 11 -17.83 11.71 18.51
C CYS A 11 -17.53 10.69 19.63
N ARG A 12 -17.25 9.43 19.27
CA ARG A 12 -16.85 8.40 20.25
C ARG A 12 -15.50 8.69 20.90
N ALA A 13 -14.55 9.26 20.15
CA ALA A 13 -13.24 9.65 20.67
C ALA A 13 -13.33 10.80 21.68
N THR A 14 -14.27 11.74 21.47
CA THR A 14 -14.49 12.88 22.37
C THR A 14 -15.18 12.48 23.68
N LEU A 15 -16.12 11.52 23.65
CA LEU A 15 -16.95 11.16 24.81
C LEU A 15 -16.34 10.10 25.73
N HIS A 16 -15.57 9.14 25.21
CA HIS A 16 -15.06 8.01 26.00
C HIS A 16 -13.53 8.00 26.18
N GLY A 17 -12.84 9.03 25.69
CA GLY A 17 -11.41 8.95 25.42
C GLY A 17 -11.15 7.97 24.27
N HIS A 18 -10.03 8.11 23.57
CA HIS A 18 -9.73 7.31 22.39
C HIS A 18 -9.55 5.82 22.79
N HIS A 19 -10.63 5.02 22.77
CA HIS A 19 -10.53 3.56 22.76
C HIS A 19 -9.94 3.16 21.42
N SER A 20 -8.60 3.22 21.32
CA SER A 20 -7.88 2.92 20.11
C SER A 20 -8.19 1.48 19.71
N LYS A 21 -8.94 1.27 18.63
CA LYS A 21 -9.12 -0.08 18.04
C LYS A 21 -7.76 -0.74 17.81
N THR A 22 -6.75 0.06 17.50
CA THR A 22 -5.34 -0.35 17.35
C THR A 22 -4.74 -0.86 18.65
N ARG A 23 -5.08 -0.29 19.82
CA ARG A 23 -4.70 -0.82 21.14
C ARG A 23 -5.21 -2.25 21.32
N LYS A 24 -6.50 -2.46 21.07
CA LYS A 24 -7.13 -3.79 21.21
C LYS A 24 -6.47 -4.81 20.29
N VAL A 25 -6.22 -4.45 19.03
CA VAL A 25 -5.55 -5.32 18.06
C VAL A 25 -4.12 -5.60 18.48
N TRP A 26 -3.33 -4.59 18.82
CA TRP A 26 -1.94 -4.79 19.25
C TRP A 26 -1.84 -5.75 20.44
N ASN A 27 -2.66 -5.50 21.46
CA ASN A 27 -2.65 -6.30 22.67
C ASN A 27 -3.11 -7.75 22.43
N SER A 28 -3.94 -8.02 21.40
CA SER A 28 -4.35 -9.38 21.04
C SER A 28 -3.38 -10.13 20.12
N LEU A 29 -2.40 -9.45 19.51
CA LEU A 29 -1.40 -10.10 18.66
C LEU A 29 -0.38 -10.87 19.50
N SER A 30 0.02 -12.05 19.00
CA SER A 30 1.14 -12.81 19.54
C SER A 30 2.48 -12.06 19.34
N PRO A 31 3.51 -12.33 20.16
CA PRO A 31 4.81 -11.66 20.04
C PRO A 31 5.44 -11.78 18.64
N SER A 32 5.28 -12.92 17.97
CA SER A 32 5.77 -13.13 16.60
C SER A 32 5.11 -12.19 15.59
N ARG A 33 3.78 -12.01 15.69
CA ARG A 33 3.03 -11.08 14.82
C ARG A 33 3.40 -9.63 15.10
N ARG A 34 3.58 -9.27 16.37
CA ARG A 34 4.11 -7.95 16.76
C ARG A 34 5.50 -7.71 16.17
N GLY A 35 6.36 -8.73 16.18
CA GLY A 35 7.69 -8.69 15.58
C GLY A 35 7.68 -8.30 14.10
N VAL A 36 6.77 -8.85 13.30
CA VAL A 36 6.61 -8.47 11.88
C VAL A 36 6.27 -7.00 11.72
N LEU A 37 5.32 -6.49 12.51
CA LEU A 37 4.92 -5.08 12.46
C LEU A 37 6.06 -4.15 12.88
N LEU A 38 6.82 -4.53 13.92
CA LEU A 38 7.97 -3.77 14.41
C LEU A 38 9.11 -3.75 13.39
N HIS A 39 9.38 -4.89 12.75
CA HIS A 39 10.39 -4.99 11.71
C HIS A 39 10.08 -4.04 10.55
N ALA A 40 8.84 -4.04 10.07
CA ALA A 40 8.40 -3.11 9.04
C ALA A 40 8.43 -1.63 9.48
N ALA A 41 8.30 -1.36 10.78
CA ALA A 41 8.45 -0.03 11.34
C ALA A 41 9.93 0.37 11.55
N GLY A 42 10.88 -0.54 11.35
CA GLY A 42 12.30 -0.32 11.68
C GLY A 42 12.52 -0.13 13.18
N MET A 43 11.69 -0.77 14.00
CA MET A 43 11.71 -0.67 15.47
C MET A 43 12.40 -1.90 16.07
N LYS A 44 12.95 -1.75 17.27
CA LYS A 44 13.63 -2.84 17.98
C LYS A 44 12.64 -3.97 18.29
N SER A 45 13.10 -5.22 18.14
CA SER A 45 12.30 -6.42 18.40
C SER A 45 11.80 -6.52 19.84
N LEU A 46 12.56 -5.98 20.80
CA LEU A 46 12.22 -5.98 22.23
C LEU A 46 10.86 -5.33 22.55
N PHE A 47 10.39 -4.42 21.71
CA PHE A 47 9.07 -3.82 21.85
C PHE A 47 7.91 -4.80 21.60
N CYS A 48 8.18 -6.04 21.19
CA CYS A 48 7.13 -7.05 21.05
C CYS A 48 6.44 -7.36 22.41
N ASN A 49 7.16 -7.16 23.51
CA ASN A 49 6.66 -7.37 24.87
C ASN A 49 5.89 -6.17 25.43
N TYR A 50 5.92 -5.03 24.74
CA TYR A 50 5.23 -3.82 25.18
C TYR A 50 3.72 -3.98 25.06
N SER A 51 3.00 -3.51 26.08
CA SER A 51 1.60 -3.15 25.96
C SER A 51 1.49 -1.87 25.13
N TRP A 52 0.30 -1.61 24.58
CA TRP A 52 0.09 -0.40 23.77
C TRP A 52 0.44 0.91 24.48
N ASP A 53 0.26 0.96 25.81
CA ASP A 53 0.42 2.18 26.60
C ASP A 53 1.88 2.43 27.01
N ASP A 54 2.77 1.46 26.80
CA ASP A 54 4.22 1.60 27.01
C ASP A 54 4.90 2.39 25.87
N PHE A 55 4.21 2.60 24.75
CA PHE A 55 4.75 3.35 23.61
C PHE A 55 4.60 4.86 23.80
N SER A 56 5.68 5.58 23.50
CA SER A 56 5.63 7.02 23.29
C SER A 56 4.86 7.37 22.00
N GLN A 57 4.36 8.61 21.93
CA GLN A 57 3.70 9.12 20.71
C GLN A 57 4.61 9.12 19.47
N ARG A 58 5.94 9.21 19.66
CA ARG A 58 6.90 9.09 18.56
C ARG A 58 6.94 7.67 18.02
N GLU A 59 7.01 6.68 18.91
CA GLU A 59 7.02 5.26 18.56
C GLU A 59 5.69 4.83 17.92
N LEU A 60 4.54 5.30 18.43
CA LEU A 60 3.25 5.03 17.81
C LEU A 60 3.15 5.59 16.38
N ARG A 61 3.72 6.77 16.11
CA ARG A 61 3.80 7.32 14.75
C ARG A 61 4.72 6.49 13.85
N GLN A 62 5.82 5.98 14.39
CA GLN A 62 6.73 5.09 13.64
C GLN A 62 6.06 3.75 13.32
N LEU A 63 5.38 3.15 14.29
CA LEU A 63 4.61 1.92 14.13
C LEU A 63 3.52 2.09 13.06
N LYS A 64 2.79 3.22 13.09
CA LYS A 64 1.79 3.56 12.07
C LYS A 64 2.40 3.60 10.66
N ARG A 65 3.56 4.24 10.49
CA ARG A 65 4.26 4.27 9.20
C ARG A 65 4.70 2.86 8.75
N GLY A 66 5.18 2.04 9.68
CA GLY A 66 5.54 0.64 9.41
C GLY A 66 4.36 -0.17 8.87
N ILE A 67 3.21 -0.08 9.54
CA ILE A 67 1.98 -0.77 9.11
C ILE A 67 1.52 -0.28 7.73
N GLN A 68 1.59 1.03 7.46
CA GLN A 68 1.27 1.58 6.14
C GLN A 68 2.19 1.04 5.05
N ARG A 69 3.50 0.94 5.31
CA ARG A 69 4.45 0.33 4.36
C ARG A 69 4.14 -1.14 4.09
N LEU A 70 3.82 -1.92 5.12
CA LEU A 70 3.38 -3.31 4.95
C LEU A 70 2.16 -3.42 4.07
N ARG A 71 1.15 -2.58 4.29
CA ARG A 71 -0.06 -2.57 3.48
C ARG A 71 0.26 -2.32 2.00
N VAL A 72 1.04 -1.29 1.72
CA VAL A 72 1.46 -0.97 0.34
C VAL A 72 2.24 -2.14 -0.29
N MET A 73 3.13 -2.78 0.46
CA MET A 73 3.83 -3.98 -0.03
C MET A 73 2.85 -5.12 -0.33
N LEU A 74 1.91 -5.42 0.56
CA LEU A 74 0.90 -6.46 0.33
C LEU A 74 0.01 -6.14 -0.89
N ASP A 75 -0.37 -4.88 -1.07
CA ASP A 75 -1.16 -4.43 -2.22
C ASP A 75 -0.41 -4.65 -3.55
N MET A 76 0.93 -4.59 -3.57
CA MET A 76 1.74 -4.93 -4.76
C MET A 76 1.62 -6.41 -5.14
N PHE A 77 1.40 -7.28 -4.16
CA PHE A 77 1.23 -8.72 -4.39
C PHE A 77 -0.22 -9.15 -4.64
N ALA A 78 -1.19 -8.24 -4.51
CA ALA A 78 -2.62 -8.57 -4.58
C ALA A 78 -3.08 -9.14 -5.94
N GLY A 79 -2.29 -8.94 -7.00
CA GLY A 79 -2.60 -9.45 -8.35
C GLY A 79 -1.96 -10.80 -8.69
N PHE A 80 -1.13 -11.37 -7.82
CA PHE A 80 -0.48 -12.66 -8.06
C PHE A 80 -1.37 -13.82 -7.64
N ASN A 81 -1.30 -14.91 -8.40
CA ASN A 81 -1.97 -16.18 -8.08
C ASN A 81 -0.96 -17.20 -7.53
N ASP A 82 -1.45 -18.34 -7.05
CA ASP A 82 -0.61 -19.38 -6.44
C ASP A 82 0.47 -19.95 -7.37
N LEU A 83 0.30 -19.85 -8.70
CA LEU A 83 1.31 -20.30 -9.66
C LEU A 83 2.51 -19.35 -9.73
N ASP A 84 2.32 -18.07 -9.38
CA ASP A 84 3.40 -17.07 -9.34
C ASP A 84 4.38 -17.31 -8.17
N PHE A 85 3.97 -18.10 -7.16
CA PHE A 85 4.80 -18.47 -6.00
C PHE A 85 5.55 -19.81 -6.19
N ARG A 86 5.94 -20.14 -7.43
CA ARG A 86 6.69 -21.36 -7.75
C ARG A 86 8.10 -21.02 -8.23
N VAL A 87 9.09 -21.78 -7.74
CA VAL A 87 10.46 -21.70 -8.25
C VAL A 87 10.49 -22.38 -9.62
N ALA A 88 11.06 -21.71 -10.62
CA ALA A 88 11.20 -22.29 -11.95
C ALA A 88 12.00 -23.59 -11.88
N VAL A 89 11.45 -24.66 -12.44
CA VAL A 89 12.15 -25.95 -12.54
C VAL A 89 13.22 -25.82 -13.61
N PRO A 90 14.50 -26.15 -13.33
CA PRO A 90 15.57 -26.08 -14.32
C PRO A 90 15.22 -26.94 -15.55
N GLY A 91 15.20 -26.33 -16.74
CA GLY A 91 14.98 -27.03 -18.01
C GLY A 91 13.60 -26.85 -18.65
N MET A 92 12.64 -26.15 -18.03
CA MET A 92 11.42 -25.73 -18.75
C MET A 92 11.64 -24.40 -19.47
N PRO A 93 11.20 -24.26 -20.74
CA PRO A 93 11.27 -22.98 -21.44
C PRO A 93 10.36 -21.97 -20.73
N GLU A 94 10.92 -20.81 -20.37
CA GLU A 94 10.19 -19.68 -19.81
C GLU A 94 9.12 -19.23 -20.83
N GLN A 95 7.88 -19.67 -20.66
CA GLN A 95 6.76 -19.19 -21.48
C GLN A 95 6.45 -17.74 -21.08
N ARG A 96 7.26 -16.79 -21.53
CA ARG A 96 6.89 -15.37 -21.51
C ARG A 96 5.65 -15.22 -22.37
N LYS A 97 4.48 -15.01 -21.75
CA LYS A 97 3.24 -14.72 -22.48
C LYS A 97 3.45 -13.46 -23.33
N PRO A 98 3.58 -13.56 -24.67
CA PRO A 98 3.88 -12.41 -25.52
C PRO A 98 2.73 -11.39 -25.54
N ASN A 99 1.54 -11.80 -25.08
CA ASN A 99 0.35 -10.95 -25.05
C ASN A 99 0.41 -9.82 -24.01
N ALA A 100 1.06 -10.01 -22.85
CA ALA A 100 1.11 -8.98 -21.82
C ALA A 100 2.01 -7.81 -22.22
N GLU A 101 3.11 -8.10 -22.92
CA GLU A 101 4.04 -7.10 -23.42
C GLU A 101 3.48 -6.36 -24.63
N LYS A 102 2.82 -7.06 -25.55
CA LYS A 102 2.09 -6.44 -26.68
C LYS A 102 0.92 -5.55 -26.20
N ALA A 103 0.21 -5.94 -25.15
CA ALA A 103 -0.85 -5.12 -24.56
C ALA A 103 -0.29 -3.82 -23.94
N ARG A 104 0.78 -3.93 -23.14
CA ARG A 104 1.47 -2.77 -22.56
C ARG A 104 2.03 -1.82 -23.63
N GLN A 105 2.58 -2.36 -24.71
CA GLN A 105 3.08 -1.57 -25.84
C GLN A 105 1.95 -0.83 -26.56
N ARG A 106 0.80 -1.47 -26.77
CA ARG A 106 -0.39 -0.83 -27.36
C ARG A 106 -0.92 0.32 -26.49
N ASP A 107 -1.01 0.12 -25.18
CA ASP A 107 -1.48 1.15 -24.25
C ASP A 107 -0.54 2.36 -24.20
N ASN A 108 0.78 2.12 -24.25
CA ASN A 108 1.78 3.18 -24.29
C ASN A 108 1.74 3.94 -25.62
N ALA A 109 1.57 3.24 -26.75
CA ALA A 109 1.42 3.86 -28.07
C ALA A 109 0.17 4.74 -28.14
N ALA A 110 -0.96 4.26 -27.61
CA ALA A 110 -2.21 5.03 -27.54
C ALA A 110 -2.05 6.32 -26.73
N ARG A 111 -1.35 6.26 -25.58
CA ARG A 111 -1.07 7.44 -24.75
C ARG A 111 -0.16 8.46 -25.43
N LEU A 112 0.86 7.99 -26.16
CA LEU A 112 1.74 8.86 -26.94
C LEU A 112 0.98 9.55 -28.08
N GLN A 113 0.10 8.82 -28.77
CA GLN A 113 -0.75 9.36 -29.82
C GLN A 113 -1.68 10.46 -29.29
N SER A 114 -2.37 10.21 -28.17
CA SER A 114 -3.26 11.21 -27.57
C SER A 114 -2.52 12.49 -27.14
N ARG A 115 -1.27 12.37 -26.69
CA ARG A 115 -0.43 13.54 -26.36
C ARG A 115 -0.01 14.31 -27.61
N ALA A 116 0.36 13.62 -28.69
CA ALA A 116 0.73 14.26 -29.95
C ALA A 116 -0.44 15.03 -30.56
N ASP A 117 -1.65 14.46 -30.56
CA ASP A 117 -2.86 15.12 -31.07
C ASP A 117 -3.20 16.39 -30.27
N LEU A 118 -2.99 16.35 -28.94
CA LEU A 118 -3.22 17.50 -28.07
C LEU A 118 -2.23 18.63 -28.37
N LEU A 119 -0.96 18.30 -28.57
CA LEU A 119 0.06 19.27 -28.97
C LEU A 119 -0.27 19.90 -30.33
N GLN A 120 -0.70 19.11 -31.31
CA GLN A 120 -1.10 19.61 -32.62
C GLN A 120 -2.27 20.59 -32.53
N ARG A 121 -3.29 20.28 -31.70
CA ARG A 121 -4.42 21.19 -31.45
C ARG A 121 -3.99 22.49 -30.80
N ILE A 122 -3.07 22.44 -29.83
CA ILE A 122 -2.53 23.65 -29.19
C ILE A 122 -1.77 24.51 -30.21
N THR A 123 -0.90 23.91 -31.03
CA THR A 123 -0.18 24.64 -32.07
C THR A 123 -1.11 25.22 -33.13
N ALA A 124 -2.17 24.52 -33.53
CA ALA A 124 -3.14 25.02 -34.50
C ALA A 124 -3.94 26.22 -33.98
N LEU A 125 -4.13 26.34 -32.66
CA LEU A 125 -4.75 27.50 -32.03
C LEU A 125 -3.80 28.71 -31.99
N TYR A 126 -2.49 28.48 -31.84
CA TYR A 126 -1.48 29.55 -31.81
C TYR A 126 -1.13 30.14 -33.19
N VAL A 127 -1.38 29.42 -34.29
CA VAL A 127 -1.07 29.87 -35.67
C VAL A 127 -2.17 30.77 -36.27
N LYS A 128 -3.33 30.89 -35.61
CA LYS A 128 -4.48 31.69 -36.09
C LYS A 128 -4.53 33.15 -35.58
N HIS A 129 -3.44 33.68 -35.04
CA HIS A 129 -3.31 35.08 -34.64
C HIS A 129 -2.14 35.75 -35.33
#